data_AF-A0A956TNQ2-F1
#
_entry.id   AF-A0A956TNQ2-F1
#
_cell.length_a   1.000
_cell.length_b   1.000
_cell.length_c   1.000
_cell.angle_alpha   90.00
_cell.angle_beta   90.00
_cell.angle_gamma   90.00
#
_symmetry.space_group_name_H-M   'P 1'
#
loop_
_entity.id
_entity.type
_entity.pdbx_description
1 polymer ?
#
loop_
_entity_poly.entity_id
_entity_poly.type
_entity_poly.pdbx_seq_one_letter_code
_entity_poly.pdbx_strand_id
1 'polypeptide(L)'
;MAREHKRRFEKIRRQSGASIALVLVCVFLIAVIIAACFNFGMVMGGSQQVRNAVDASVLNVSKEIVQSKVPTQSGFEDCADTSGMVGVSNISRVWGKAMLINANAEEMVREGSAGQNTSGMADTSYGVANNINSSLVSKVEDRTTLNSYYRHMANTRFAGLLGFGGPSLQRADDEPFDFAMVGRGGDSNLKFGQDQFPPSVSVQGNCSSCMPGYQSMTVNGREFMLPTFPAGQMPKLLADGAFQAARPEAMPLGGGPAAIPNAFASTGYVDGSRASIRASAAALANPQRQYVLAIPKAYVRLRYTNSAKWIIKDGNDKEKLFKTTKYEMTPKVYHEVKQYKLKSGGKLDVWATLGVEYASPGLLQVLKAIPGDYQPALKKMAQRLREVDKDFTQSRLEALMDSVQIDDDADYLIYPDYSTPDFTSPVIKIGKENSKSLPQWLKTAASADGLDKALVQTPVYTDQPNTCHAERTEFSSSYVKYYTKVKGTINWQPGTGYTQCLGEMVSQTQTEVHAEVPP
;
A
#
# COMPACT_ATOMS: atom_id res chain seq x y z
N MET A 1 -5.09 -76.47 -87.40
CA MET A 1 -4.83 -75.01 -87.44
C MET A 1 -5.96 -74.12 -86.91
N ALA A 2 -7.25 -74.35 -87.23
CA ALA A 2 -8.34 -73.46 -86.77
C ALA A 2 -8.63 -73.48 -85.24
N ARG A 3 -8.33 -74.58 -84.53
CA ARG A 3 -8.52 -74.69 -83.07
C ARG A 3 -7.44 -73.99 -82.23
N GLU A 4 -6.25 -73.76 -82.80
CA GLU A 4 -5.15 -73.08 -82.10
C GLU A 4 -5.29 -71.55 -82.12
N HIS A 5 -5.82 -70.99 -83.21
CA HIS A 5 -6.10 -69.56 -83.32
C HIS A 5 -7.21 -69.09 -82.34
N LYS A 6 -8.23 -69.91 -82.11
CA LYS A 6 -9.32 -69.57 -81.18
C LYS A 6 -8.87 -69.52 -79.71
N ARG A 7 -7.99 -70.43 -79.30
CA ARG A 7 -7.39 -70.46 -77.95
C ARG A 7 -6.42 -69.29 -77.70
N ARG A 8 -5.69 -68.82 -78.72
CA ARG A 8 -4.81 -67.63 -78.58
C ARG A 8 -5.61 -66.34 -78.41
N PHE A 9 -6.71 -66.16 -79.14
CA PHE A 9 -7.57 -64.98 -78.99
C PHE A 9 -8.29 -64.90 -77.63
N GLU A 10 -8.75 -66.04 -77.07
CA GLU A 10 -9.32 -66.08 -75.72
C GLU A 10 -8.28 -65.80 -74.62
N LYS A 11 -7.02 -66.23 -74.80
CA LYS A 11 -5.92 -65.95 -73.87
C LYS A 11 -5.52 -64.47 -73.88
N ILE A 12 -5.44 -63.86 -75.07
CA ILE A 12 -5.13 -62.43 -75.25
C ILE A 12 -6.26 -61.56 -74.67
N ARG A 13 -7.53 -61.95 -74.89
CA ARG A 13 -8.71 -61.23 -74.39
C ARG A 13 -8.90 -61.38 -72.86
N ARG A 14 -8.48 -62.50 -72.26
CA ARG A 14 -8.40 -62.68 -70.79
C ARG A 14 -7.22 -61.91 -70.16
N GLN A 15 -6.08 -61.82 -70.85
CA GLN A 15 -4.92 -61.04 -70.37
C GLN A 15 -5.15 -59.53 -70.45
N SER A 16 -5.87 -59.03 -71.45
CA SER A 16 -6.25 -57.60 -71.54
C SER A 16 -7.33 -57.21 -70.53
N GLY A 17 -8.30 -58.10 -70.23
CA GLY A 17 -9.33 -57.85 -69.21
C GLY A 17 -8.77 -57.86 -67.78
N ALA A 18 -7.85 -58.78 -67.47
CA ALA A 18 -7.21 -58.87 -66.17
C ALA A 18 -6.26 -57.69 -65.88
N SER A 19 -5.56 -57.17 -66.89
CA SER A 19 -4.69 -56.00 -66.74
C SER A 19 -5.48 -54.69 -66.60
N ILE A 20 -6.61 -54.53 -67.29
CA ILE A 20 -7.53 -53.38 -67.08
C ILE A 20 -8.14 -53.41 -65.67
N ALA A 21 -8.54 -54.59 -65.18
CA ALA A 21 -9.06 -54.74 -63.82
C ALA A 21 -8.00 -54.40 -62.76
N LEU A 22 -6.75 -54.82 -62.94
CA LEU A 22 -5.64 -54.48 -62.04
C LEU A 22 -5.38 -52.96 -62.02
N VAL A 23 -5.36 -52.31 -63.19
CA VAL A 23 -5.17 -50.85 -63.29
C VAL A 23 -6.31 -50.10 -62.60
N LEU A 24 -7.57 -50.52 -62.79
CA LEU A 24 -8.72 -49.92 -62.10
C LEU A 24 -8.65 -50.07 -60.59
N VAL A 25 -8.25 -51.25 -60.07
CA VAL A 25 -8.06 -51.48 -58.64
C VAL A 25 -6.92 -50.61 -58.10
N CYS A 26 -5.79 -50.52 -58.82
CA CYS A 26 -4.68 -49.66 -58.42
C CYS A 26 -5.06 -48.17 -58.42
N VAL A 27 -5.79 -47.69 -59.43
CA VAL A 27 -6.29 -46.30 -59.48
C VAL A 27 -7.27 -46.03 -58.35
N PHE A 28 -8.18 -46.98 -58.06
CA PHE A 28 -9.10 -46.86 -56.93
C PHE A 28 -8.36 -46.84 -55.59
N LEU A 29 -7.35 -47.70 -55.42
CA LEU A 29 -6.55 -47.79 -54.20
C LEU A 29 -5.71 -46.52 -53.99
N ILE A 30 -5.15 -45.96 -55.06
CA ILE A 30 -4.47 -44.65 -55.04
C ILE A 30 -5.47 -43.53 -54.69
N ALA A 31 -6.67 -43.54 -55.27
CA ALA A 31 -7.70 -42.54 -54.95
C ALA A 31 -8.13 -42.60 -53.47
N VAL A 32 -8.25 -43.80 -52.89
CA VAL A 32 -8.52 -44.01 -51.46
C VAL A 32 -7.36 -43.49 -50.60
N ILE A 33 -6.10 -43.76 -50.98
CA ILE A 33 -4.93 -43.25 -50.26
C ILE A 33 -4.88 -41.72 -50.32
N ILE A 34 -5.11 -41.11 -51.48
CA ILE A 34 -5.14 -39.65 -51.63
C ILE A 34 -6.25 -39.06 -50.76
N ALA A 35 -7.45 -39.66 -50.76
CA ALA A 35 -8.55 -39.22 -49.91
C ALA A 35 -8.23 -39.36 -48.41
N ALA A 36 -7.54 -40.43 -48.00
CA ALA A 36 -7.10 -40.63 -46.63
C ALA A 36 -6.03 -39.59 -46.22
N CYS A 37 -5.02 -39.35 -47.05
CA CYS A 37 -4.00 -38.34 -46.81
C CYS A 37 -4.59 -36.92 -46.76
N PHE A 38 -5.55 -36.61 -47.63
CA PHE A 38 -6.24 -35.32 -47.63
C PHE A 38 -7.09 -35.13 -46.37
N ASN A 39 -7.84 -36.15 -45.95
CA ASN A 39 -8.58 -36.12 -44.68
C ASN A 39 -7.64 -35.96 -43.48
N PHE A 40 -6.51 -36.67 -43.47
CA PHE A 40 -5.51 -36.54 -42.41
C PHE A 40 -4.90 -35.13 -42.37
N GLY A 41 -4.56 -34.55 -43.52
CA GLY A 41 -4.05 -33.19 -43.64
C GLY A 41 -5.05 -32.14 -43.14
N MET A 42 -6.35 -32.30 -43.47
CA MET A 42 -7.40 -31.41 -42.96
C MET A 42 -7.59 -31.52 -41.45
N VAL A 43 -7.55 -32.73 -40.88
CA VAL A 43 -7.67 -32.93 -39.42
C VAL A 43 -6.46 -32.34 -38.69
N MET A 44 -5.24 -32.56 -39.19
CA MET A 44 -4.03 -31.97 -38.60
C MET A 44 -4.01 -30.44 -38.70
N GLY A 45 -4.40 -29.88 -39.84
CA GLY A 45 -4.52 -28.43 -40.02
C GLY A 45 -5.63 -27.83 -39.14
N GLY A 46 -6.78 -28.49 -39.05
CA GLY A 46 -7.86 -28.14 -38.14
C GLY A 46 -7.42 -28.19 -36.67
N SER A 47 -6.63 -29.19 -36.29
CA SER A 47 -6.07 -29.32 -34.94
C SER A 47 -5.18 -28.14 -34.55
N GLN A 48 -4.29 -27.72 -35.45
CA GLN A 48 -3.45 -26.53 -35.21
C GLN A 48 -4.29 -25.25 -35.11
N GLN A 49 -5.34 -25.12 -35.92
CA GLN A 49 -6.26 -23.97 -35.85
C GLN A 49 -7.00 -23.91 -34.52
N VAL A 50 -7.53 -25.06 -34.05
CA VAL A 50 -8.20 -25.16 -32.74
C VAL A 50 -7.24 -24.81 -31.61
N ARG A 51 -6.03 -25.38 -31.62
CA ARG A 51 -5.00 -25.07 -30.60
C ARG A 51 -4.66 -23.58 -30.55
N ASN A 52 -4.39 -22.98 -31.71
CA ASN A 52 -4.08 -21.55 -31.80
C ASN A 52 -5.26 -20.66 -31.36
N ALA A 53 -6.50 -21.11 -31.57
CA ALA A 53 -7.70 -20.40 -31.14
C ALA A 53 -7.91 -20.50 -29.62
N VAL A 54 -7.69 -21.68 -29.03
CA VAL A 54 -7.71 -21.88 -27.57
C VAL A 54 -6.61 -21.06 -26.90
N ASP A 55 -5.38 -21.13 -27.41
CA ASP A 55 -4.24 -20.33 -26.91
C ASP A 55 -4.58 -18.84 -26.90
N ALA A 56 -5.10 -18.31 -28.02
CA ALA A 56 -5.50 -16.91 -28.12
C ALA A 56 -6.64 -16.54 -27.15
N SER A 57 -7.60 -17.44 -26.95
CA SER A 57 -8.77 -17.21 -26.08
C SER A 57 -8.38 -17.22 -24.60
N VAL A 58 -7.54 -18.17 -24.16
CA VAL A 58 -7.03 -18.20 -22.79
C VAL A 58 -6.09 -17.03 -22.52
N LEU A 59 -5.24 -16.67 -23.49
CA LEU A 59 -4.42 -15.46 -23.38
C LEU A 59 -5.29 -14.20 -23.26
N ASN A 60 -6.44 -14.16 -23.92
CA ASN A 60 -7.38 -13.05 -23.78
C ASN A 60 -7.97 -12.97 -22.38
N VAL A 61 -8.39 -14.10 -21.81
CA VAL A 61 -8.84 -14.16 -20.41
C VAL A 61 -7.80 -13.53 -19.48
N SER A 62 -6.53 -13.92 -19.61
CA SER A 62 -5.45 -13.38 -18.78
C SER A 62 -5.12 -11.90 -19.03
N LYS A 63 -5.49 -11.35 -20.20
CA LYS A 63 -5.40 -9.91 -20.49
C LYS A 63 -6.59 -9.14 -19.93
N GLU A 64 -7.80 -9.67 -20.11
CA GLU A 64 -9.04 -9.01 -19.74
C GLU A 64 -9.38 -9.10 -18.25
N ILE A 65 -8.77 -10.05 -17.52
CA ILE A 65 -9.01 -10.20 -16.08
C ILE A 65 -8.66 -8.94 -15.27
N VAL A 66 -7.79 -8.08 -15.78
CA VAL A 66 -7.44 -6.79 -15.16
C VAL A 66 -8.61 -5.80 -15.15
N GLN A 67 -9.63 -6.03 -15.98
CA GLN A 67 -10.87 -5.28 -16.02
C GLN A 67 -11.84 -5.71 -14.91
N SER A 68 -11.67 -6.89 -14.34
CA SER A 68 -12.46 -7.34 -13.19
C SER A 68 -12.07 -6.55 -11.95
N LYS A 69 -13.04 -5.78 -11.45
CA LYS A 69 -12.86 -4.88 -10.31
C LYS A 69 -14.04 -4.95 -9.36
N VAL A 70 -13.79 -4.60 -8.10
CA VAL A 70 -14.77 -4.52 -7.01
C VAL A 70 -14.74 -3.12 -6.39
N PRO A 71 -15.85 -2.64 -5.84
CA PRO A 71 -15.85 -1.36 -5.12
C PRO A 71 -14.90 -1.42 -3.93
N THR A 72 -14.21 -0.32 -3.68
CA THR A 72 -13.43 -0.15 -2.45
C THR A 72 -14.32 0.03 -1.21
N GLN A 73 -13.72 0.08 -0.04
CA GLN A 73 -14.40 0.30 1.24
C GLN A 73 -13.78 1.50 1.97
N SER A 74 -14.51 2.03 2.97
CA SER A 74 -14.09 3.19 3.75
C SER A 74 -12.70 3.01 4.36
N GLY A 75 -11.83 4.00 4.16
CA GLY A 75 -10.44 4.00 4.62
C GLY A 75 -9.43 3.46 3.60
N PHE A 76 -9.89 2.94 2.46
CA PHE A 76 -9.04 2.40 1.38
C PHE A 76 -9.40 2.99 0.00
N GLU A 77 -10.20 4.05 -0.05
CA GLU A 77 -10.55 4.75 -1.30
C GLU A 77 -9.33 5.32 -2.02
N ASP A 78 -8.28 5.61 -1.27
CA ASP A 78 -7.00 6.14 -1.73
C ASP A 78 -6.08 5.08 -2.34
N CYS A 79 -6.43 3.79 -2.24
CA CYS A 79 -5.78 2.70 -2.97
C CYS A 79 -6.52 2.32 -4.26
N ALA A 80 -7.72 2.85 -4.46
CA ALA A 80 -8.56 2.55 -5.62
C ALA A 80 -8.05 3.25 -6.89
N ASP A 81 -8.59 2.85 -8.04
CA ASP A 81 -8.39 3.58 -9.28
C ASP A 81 -9.24 4.86 -9.32
N THR A 82 -9.17 5.59 -10.43
CA THR A 82 -9.92 6.84 -10.63
C THR A 82 -11.44 6.67 -10.60
N SER A 83 -11.93 5.42 -10.71
CA SER A 83 -13.34 5.07 -10.64
C SER A 83 -13.77 4.58 -9.25
N GLY A 84 -12.87 4.61 -8.26
CA GLY A 84 -13.14 4.11 -6.91
C GLY A 84 -13.15 2.58 -6.80
N MET A 85 -12.56 1.90 -7.77
CA MET A 85 -12.57 0.44 -7.86
C MET A 85 -11.19 -0.18 -7.60
N VAL A 86 -11.17 -1.39 -7.05
CA VAL A 86 -9.97 -2.21 -6.84
C VAL A 86 -10.05 -3.45 -7.71
N GLY A 87 -9.00 -3.71 -8.48
CA GLY A 87 -8.85 -4.91 -9.29
C GLY A 87 -7.47 -5.53 -9.12
N VAL A 88 -7.17 -6.50 -9.98
CA VAL A 88 -5.90 -7.24 -9.98
C VAL A 88 -4.67 -6.31 -10.06
N SER A 89 -4.82 -5.15 -10.71
CA SER A 89 -3.74 -4.19 -10.86
C SER A 89 -3.33 -3.51 -9.54
N ASN A 90 -4.28 -3.07 -8.72
CA ASN A 90 -4.04 -2.21 -7.55
C ASN A 90 -4.30 -2.89 -6.20
N ILE A 91 -4.73 -4.15 -6.17
CA ILE A 91 -4.94 -4.88 -4.90
C ILE A 91 -3.70 -4.92 -3.99
N SER A 92 -2.51 -5.01 -4.57
CA SER A 92 -1.26 -4.97 -3.81
C SER A 92 -1.09 -3.68 -3.00
N ARG A 93 -1.69 -2.56 -3.44
CA ARG A 93 -1.70 -1.30 -2.67
C ARG A 93 -2.55 -1.41 -1.42
N VAL A 94 -3.71 -2.08 -1.52
CA VAL A 94 -4.62 -2.34 -0.38
C VAL A 94 -3.90 -3.17 0.66
N TRP A 95 -3.29 -4.29 0.25
CA TRP A 95 -2.49 -5.13 1.16
C TRP A 95 -1.28 -4.38 1.73
N GLY A 96 -0.59 -3.58 0.90
CA GLY A 96 0.54 -2.75 1.32
C GLY A 96 0.16 -1.74 2.42
N LYS A 97 -0.92 -0.99 2.21
CA LYS A 97 -1.44 -0.03 3.21
C LYS A 97 -1.81 -0.74 4.51
N ALA A 98 -2.54 -1.85 4.43
CA ALA A 98 -2.94 -2.61 5.61
C ALA A 98 -1.73 -3.17 6.39
N MET A 99 -0.68 -3.60 5.66
CA MET A 99 0.56 -4.09 6.23
C MET A 99 1.34 -2.99 6.96
N LEU A 100 1.46 -1.78 6.39
CA LEU A 100 2.09 -0.65 7.09
C LEU A 100 1.32 -0.24 8.36
N ILE A 101 -0.02 -0.18 8.28
CA ILE A 101 -0.88 0.11 9.45
C ILE A 101 -0.64 -0.93 10.56
N ASN A 102 -0.55 -2.21 10.21
CA ASN A 102 -0.27 -3.28 11.16
C ASN A 102 1.17 -3.22 11.70
N ALA A 103 2.15 -2.86 10.87
CA ALA A 103 3.53 -2.65 11.32
C ALA A 103 3.64 -1.52 12.35
N ASN A 104 2.89 -0.43 12.14
CA ASN A 104 2.82 0.67 13.09
C ASN A 104 2.20 0.24 14.42
N ALA A 105 1.10 -0.51 14.36
CA ALA A 105 0.47 -1.04 15.57
C ALA A 105 1.40 -1.99 16.34
N GLU A 106 2.12 -2.87 15.64
CA GLU A 106 3.10 -3.78 16.24
C GLU A 106 4.24 -3.03 16.93
N GLU A 107 4.78 -2.00 16.28
CA GLU A 107 5.80 -1.15 16.87
C GLU A 107 5.28 -0.42 18.11
N MET A 108 4.07 0.13 18.07
CA MET A 108 3.44 0.77 19.22
C MET A 108 3.27 -0.19 20.40
N VAL A 109 2.89 -1.45 20.14
CA VAL A 109 2.80 -2.49 21.18
C VAL A 109 4.17 -2.80 21.76
N ARG A 110 5.20 -3.00 20.91
CA ARG A 110 6.58 -3.30 21.33
C ARG A 110 7.19 -2.17 22.15
N GLU A 111 6.95 -0.93 21.76
CA GLU A 111 7.44 0.25 22.48
C GLU A 111 6.59 0.56 23.72
N GLY A 112 5.45 -0.12 23.94
CA GLY A 112 4.52 0.17 25.03
C GLY A 112 3.84 1.53 24.90
N SER A 113 3.64 2.01 23.67
CA SER A 113 2.96 3.25 23.29
C SER A 113 1.61 2.98 22.60
N ALA A 114 1.15 1.73 22.57
CA ALA A 114 -0.18 1.38 22.08
C ALA A 114 -1.28 1.99 22.96
N GLY A 115 -2.22 2.70 22.34
CA GLY A 115 -3.42 3.21 23.01
C GLY A 115 -4.56 2.20 22.97
N GLN A 116 -5.73 2.61 23.49
CA GLN A 116 -6.91 1.74 23.59
C GLN A 116 -7.42 1.24 22.22
N ASN A 117 -7.27 2.05 21.17
CA ASN A 117 -7.82 1.76 19.84
C ASN A 117 -6.80 1.12 18.88
N THR A 118 -5.52 1.03 19.25
CA THR A 118 -4.44 0.62 18.34
C THR A 118 -4.66 -0.77 17.76
N SER A 119 -5.00 -1.77 18.58
CA SER A 119 -5.30 -3.12 18.09
C SER A 119 -6.56 -3.14 17.22
N GLY A 120 -7.62 -2.43 17.63
CA GLY A 120 -8.88 -2.39 16.88
C GLY A 120 -8.74 -1.76 15.50
N MET A 121 -7.90 -0.73 15.36
CA MET A 121 -7.59 -0.11 14.06
C MET A 121 -6.79 -1.04 13.16
N ALA A 122 -5.79 -1.76 13.71
CA ALA A 122 -5.00 -2.74 12.98
C ALA A 122 -5.87 -3.91 12.46
N ASP A 123 -6.76 -4.41 13.31
CA ASP A 123 -7.71 -5.49 12.99
C ASP A 123 -8.72 -5.06 11.94
N THR A 124 -9.28 -3.85 12.08
CA THR A 124 -10.22 -3.30 11.10
C THR A 124 -9.54 -3.11 9.74
N SER A 125 -8.32 -2.58 9.73
CA SER A 125 -7.52 -2.41 8.51
C SER A 125 -7.28 -3.73 7.78
N TYR A 126 -6.87 -4.76 8.51
CA TYR A 126 -6.68 -6.11 7.96
C TYR A 126 -8.01 -6.71 7.45
N GLY A 127 -9.09 -6.59 8.23
CA GLY A 127 -10.42 -7.09 7.87
C GLY A 127 -10.96 -6.45 6.59
N VAL A 128 -10.82 -5.13 6.44
CA VAL A 128 -11.23 -4.42 5.22
C VAL A 128 -10.42 -4.87 4.01
N ALA A 129 -9.09 -4.97 4.14
CA ALA A 129 -8.23 -5.46 3.07
C ALA A 129 -8.61 -6.89 2.64
N ASN A 130 -8.85 -7.78 3.61
CA ASN A 130 -9.28 -9.14 3.35
C ASN A 130 -10.66 -9.19 2.66
N ASN A 131 -11.62 -8.36 3.06
CA ASN A 131 -12.94 -8.31 2.43
C ASN A 131 -12.88 -7.86 0.97
N ILE A 132 -12.08 -6.82 0.67
CA ILE A 132 -11.83 -6.37 -0.70
C ILE A 132 -11.18 -7.50 -1.51
N ASN A 133 -10.16 -8.15 -0.93
CA ASN A 133 -9.46 -9.27 -1.56
C ASN A 133 -10.39 -10.46 -1.85
N SER A 134 -11.17 -10.94 -0.87
CA SER A 134 -12.13 -12.03 -1.06
C SER A 134 -13.19 -11.69 -2.11
N SER A 135 -13.69 -10.46 -2.11
CA SER A 135 -14.64 -10.00 -3.14
C SER A 135 -14.02 -10.02 -4.53
N LEU A 136 -12.75 -9.60 -4.64
CA LEU A 136 -12.01 -9.64 -5.89
C LEU A 136 -11.74 -11.07 -6.35
N VAL A 137 -11.34 -11.98 -5.43
CA VAL A 137 -11.18 -13.42 -5.70
C VAL A 137 -12.46 -14.00 -6.30
N SER A 138 -13.61 -13.79 -5.65
CA SER A 138 -14.89 -14.26 -6.18
C SER A 138 -15.23 -13.67 -7.55
N LYS A 139 -14.79 -12.44 -7.86
CA LYS A 139 -15.00 -11.80 -9.16
C LYS A 139 -14.05 -12.30 -10.24
N VAL A 140 -12.80 -12.62 -9.91
CA VAL A 140 -11.82 -13.16 -10.87
C VAL A 140 -12.02 -14.66 -11.12
N GLU A 141 -12.69 -15.36 -10.21
CA GLU A 141 -13.08 -16.77 -10.37
C GLU A 141 -14.50 -16.93 -10.96
N ASP A 142 -15.22 -15.83 -11.21
CA ASP A 142 -16.57 -15.87 -11.75
C ASP A 142 -16.58 -16.45 -13.17
N ARG A 143 -17.18 -17.64 -13.29
CA ARG A 143 -17.27 -18.41 -14.54
C ARG A 143 -17.95 -17.62 -15.65
N THR A 144 -18.99 -16.85 -15.33
CA THR A 144 -19.75 -16.10 -16.34
C THR A 144 -18.87 -15.02 -16.97
N THR A 145 -18.18 -14.25 -16.12
CA THR A 145 -17.24 -13.22 -16.55
C THR A 145 -16.10 -13.82 -17.38
N LEU A 146 -15.44 -14.88 -16.89
CA LEU A 146 -14.33 -15.50 -17.59
C LEU A 146 -14.75 -16.13 -18.94
N ASN A 147 -15.93 -16.76 -19.00
CA ASN A 147 -16.47 -17.31 -20.25
C ASN A 147 -16.77 -16.20 -21.26
N SER A 148 -17.21 -15.03 -20.81
CA SER A 148 -17.40 -13.88 -21.70
C SER A 148 -16.10 -13.41 -22.34
N TYR A 149 -15.01 -13.33 -21.55
CA TYR A 149 -13.68 -12.96 -22.06
C TYR A 149 -13.11 -14.00 -23.00
N TYR A 150 -13.32 -15.28 -22.72
CA TYR A 150 -12.92 -16.37 -23.61
C TYR A 150 -13.67 -16.30 -24.94
N ARG A 151 -15.01 -16.18 -24.88
CA ARG A 151 -15.88 -16.14 -26.07
C ARG A 151 -15.62 -14.94 -26.97
N HIS A 152 -15.21 -13.81 -26.40
CA HIS A 152 -14.86 -12.61 -27.16
C HIS A 152 -13.81 -12.92 -28.25
N MET A 153 -12.80 -13.73 -27.94
CA MET A 153 -11.79 -14.15 -28.91
C MET A 153 -12.15 -15.44 -29.65
N ALA A 154 -12.77 -16.41 -28.96
CA ALA A 154 -13.19 -17.68 -29.58
C ALA A 154 -14.11 -17.47 -30.79
N ASN A 155 -15.05 -16.52 -30.71
CA ASN A 155 -16.01 -16.23 -31.78
C ASN A 155 -15.41 -15.50 -32.99
N THR A 156 -14.20 -14.95 -32.85
CA THR A 156 -13.50 -14.28 -33.96
C THR A 156 -12.62 -15.23 -34.77
N ARG A 157 -12.43 -16.47 -34.30
CA ARG A 157 -11.54 -17.46 -34.92
C ARG A 157 -12.31 -18.70 -35.35
N PHE A 158 -12.31 -18.98 -36.65
CA PHE A 158 -13.01 -20.13 -37.25
C PHE A 158 -12.02 -21.24 -37.62
N ALA A 159 -12.35 -22.48 -37.30
CA ALA A 159 -11.64 -23.66 -37.78
C ALA A 159 -12.09 -24.03 -39.19
N GLY A 160 -11.75 -23.19 -40.17
CA GLY A 160 -12.24 -23.29 -41.55
C GLY A 160 -11.86 -24.60 -42.26
N LEU A 161 -10.85 -25.33 -41.79
CA LEU A 161 -10.42 -26.61 -42.36
C LEU A 161 -11.29 -27.81 -41.94
N LEU A 162 -12.20 -27.65 -40.97
CA LEU A 162 -13.09 -28.72 -40.48
C LEU A 162 -14.48 -28.72 -41.16
N GLY A 163 -14.73 -27.81 -42.10
CA GLY A 163 -15.95 -27.78 -42.93
C GLY A 163 -16.24 -26.39 -43.52
N PHE A 164 -16.98 -26.35 -44.65
CA PHE A 164 -17.51 -25.09 -45.21
C PHE A 164 -18.42 -24.41 -44.18
N GLY A 165 -18.05 -23.21 -43.72
CA GLY A 165 -18.74 -22.50 -42.65
C GLY A 165 -18.21 -22.76 -41.24
N GLY A 166 -17.14 -23.56 -41.09
CA GLY A 166 -16.30 -23.75 -39.90
C GLY A 166 -17.00 -23.68 -38.53
N PRO A 167 -17.26 -24.81 -37.84
CA PRO A 167 -17.83 -24.77 -36.49
C PRO A 167 -17.02 -23.84 -35.58
N SER A 168 -17.72 -22.92 -34.89
CA SER A 168 -17.11 -21.98 -33.97
C SER A 168 -16.42 -22.73 -32.84
N LEU A 169 -15.32 -22.19 -32.32
CA LEU A 169 -14.69 -22.72 -31.11
C LEU A 169 -15.72 -22.72 -29.97
N GLN A 170 -16.04 -23.91 -29.47
CA GLN A 170 -16.94 -24.09 -28.34
C GLN A 170 -16.15 -24.42 -27.09
N ARG A 171 -16.76 -24.14 -25.96
CA ARG A 171 -16.34 -24.62 -24.66
C ARG A 171 -17.57 -25.22 -24.00
N ALA A 172 -17.38 -26.33 -23.29
CA ALA A 172 -18.46 -26.96 -22.55
C ALA A 172 -18.91 -25.95 -21.49
N ASP A 173 -20.20 -25.62 -21.48
CA ASP A 173 -20.76 -24.70 -20.49
C ASP A 173 -20.53 -25.19 -19.05
N ASP A 174 -20.27 -26.50 -18.89
CA ASP A 174 -20.10 -27.19 -17.61
C ASP A 174 -18.65 -27.29 -17.11
N GLU A 175 -17.63 -27.04 -17.95
CA GLU A 175 -16.23 -27.15 -17.54
C GLU A 175 -15.77 -25.87 -16.80
N PRO A 176 -15.30 -25.95 -15.54
CA PRO A 176 -14.78 -24.78 -14.81
C PRO A 176 -13.46 -24.30 -15.41
N PHE A 177 -13.13 -23.01 -15.20
CA PHE A 177 -11.76 -22.56 -15.39
C PHE A 177 -10.89 -23.13 -14.28
N ASP A 178 -9.69 -23.57 -14.62
CA ASP A 178 -8.66 -23.88 -13.65
C ASP A 178 -7.83 -22.62 -13.36
N PHE A 179 -7.33 -22.52 -12.13
CA PHE A 179 -6.53 -21.39 -11.66
C PHE A 179 -5.23 -21.85 -11.00
N ALA A 180 -4.20 -21.00 -11.06
CA ALA A 180 -2.92 -21.26 -10.39
C ALA A 180 -2.27 -19.96 -9.88
N MET A 181 -1.37 -20.12 -8.90
CA MET A 181 -0.58 -19.03 -8.30
C MET A 181 0.88 -19.17 -8.73
N VAL A 182 1.16 -18.72 -9.96
CA VAL A 182 2.46 -18.91 -10.62
C VAL A 182 3.46 -17.85 -10.15
N GLY A 183 4.69 -18.29 -9.89
CA GLY A 183 5.81 -17.40 -9.54
C GLY A 183 5.94 -17.14 -8.04
N ARG A 184 5.70 -18.15 -7.20
CA ARG A 184 5.86 -18.07 -5.75
C ARG A 184 7.27 -17.62 -5.33
N GLY A 185 7.34 -16.64 -4.44
CA GLY A 185 8.57 -15.97 -4.00
C GLY A 185 9.13 -14.94 -4.99
N GLY A 186 8.53 -14.79 -6.17
CA GLY A 186 8.93 -13.79 -7.17
C GLY A 186 8.43 -12.38 -6.84
N ASP A 187 8.72 -11.42 -7.72
CA ASP A 187 8.34 -10.01 -7.52
C ASP A 187 6.83 -9.80 -7.61
N SER A 188 6.21 -9.27 -6.55
CA SER A 188 4.92 -8.60 -6.66
C SER A 188 5.07 -7.26 -7.40
N ASN A 189 3.95 -6.62 -7.72
CA ASN A 189 3.98 -5.28 -8.29
C ASN A 189 4.08 -4.14 -7.26
N LEU A 190 4.44 -4.45 -6.01
CA LEU A 190 4.61 -3.46 -4.95
C LEU A 190 6.09 -3.30 -4.59
N LYS A 191 6.65 -2.15 -4.93
CA LYS A 191 8.00 -1.74 -4.54
C LYS A 191 8.02 -1.30 -3.10
N PHE A 192 9.09 -1.61 -2.37
CA PHE A 192 9.22 -1.14 -0.99
C PHE A 192 10.69 -0.91 -0.61
N GLY A 193 10.89 -0.06 0.40
CA GLY A 193 12.14 0.05 1.16
C GLY A 193 11.95 -0.53 2.56
N GLN A 194 12.96 -1.26 3.07
CA GLN A 194 12.93 -1.78 4.45
C GLN A 194 12.82 -0.65 5.48
N ASP A 195 13.38 0.51 5.16
CA ASP A 195 13.36 1.71 5.99
C ASP A 195 12.03 2.50 5.95
N GLN A 196 11.04 2.02 5.18
CA GLN A 196 9.65 2.46 5.30
C GLN A 196 8.95 1.82 6.49
N PHE A 197 9.38 0.62 6.90
CA PHE A 197 8.85 -0.02 8.10
C PHE A 197 9.46 0.62 9.36
N PRO A 198 8.72 0.63 10.48
CA PRO A 198 9.29 1.05 11.75
C PRO A 198 10.52 0.18 12.10
N PRO A 199 11.59 0.73 12.70
CA PRO A 199 12.85 0.00 12.90
C PRO A 199 12.73 -1.29 13.72
N SER A 200 11.69 -1.39 14.56
CA SER A 200 11.41 -2.55 15.38
C SER A 200 10.68 -3.65 14.62
N VAL A 201 10.18 -3.40 13.41
CA VAL A 201 9.45 -4.37 12.56
C VAL A 201 10.28 -4.68 11.33
N SER A 202 10.47 -5.97 11.05
CA SER A 202 11.20 -6.42 9.87
C SER A 202 10.31 -7.30 9.03
N VAL A 203 10.20 -6.99 7.74
CA VAL A 203 9.46 -7.81 6.77
C VAL A 203 10.46 -8.53 5.89
N GLN A 204 10.44 -9.86 5.89
CA GLN A 204 11.32 -10.65 5.04
C GLN A 204 10.91 -10.48 3.57
N GLY A 205 11.78 -9.84 2.78
CA GLY A 205 11.66 -9.77 1.32
C GLY A 205 12.80 -10.54 0.67
N ASN A 206 12.47 -11.46 -0.25
CA ASN A 206 13.46 -12.22 -1.02
C ASN A 206 14.05 -11.44 -2.22
N CYS A 207 13.49 -10.27 -2.54
CA CYS A 207 13.90 -9.45 -3.68
C CYS A 207 14.29 -8.04 -3.22
N SER A 208 15.36 -7.50 -3.82
CA SER A 208 16.05 -6.26 -3.41
C SER A 208 15.23 -4.98 -3.55
N SER A 209 14.00 -5.01 -4.09
CA SER A 209 13.19 -3.80 -4.30
C SER A 209 11.67 -3.99 -4.33
N CYS A 210 11.16 -5.23 -4.32
CA CYS A 210 9.73 -5.54 -4.43
C CYS A 210 9.31 -6.57 -3.36
N MET A 211 8.07 -6.45 -2.87
CA MET A 211 7.49 -7.42 -1.94
C MET A 211 7.36 -8.80 -2.59
N PRO A 212 7.61 -9.91 -1.88
CA PRO A 212 7.51 -11.25 -2.45
C PRO A 212 6.04 -11.62 -2.72
N GLY A 213 5.79 -12.20 -3.89
CA GLY A 213 4.47 -12.69 -4.31
C GLY A 213 4.24 -14.15 -3.92
N TYR A 214 3.00 -14.47 -3.54
CA TYR A 214 2.53 -15.78 -3.04
C TYR A 214 3.36 -16.38 -1.89
N GLN A 215 4.08 -15.52 -1.17
CA GLN A 215 4.78 -15.86 0.05
C GLN A 215 4.05 -15.17 1.20
N SER A 216 3.67 -15.94 2.22
CA SER A 216 3.03 -15.37 3.41
C SER A 216 4.06 -14.54 4.17
N MET A 217 3.66 -13.34 4.56
CA MET A 217 4.43 -12.44 5.38
C MET A 217 3.63 -12.13 6.64
N THR A 218 4.23 -12.32 7.81
CA THR A 218 3.55 -12.05 9.07
C THR A 218 3.95 -10.69 9.63
N VAL A 219 2.96 -9.84 9.89
CA VAL A 219 3.12 -8.54 10.56
C VAL A 219 2.01 -8.41 11.59
N ASN A 220 2.34 -8.05 12.82
CA ASN A 220 1.40 -7.93 13.93
C ASN A 220 0.53 -9.19 14.16
N GLY A 221 1.11 -10.39 13.96
CA GLY A 221 0.39 -11.66 14.05
C GLY A 221 -0.66 -11.90 12.94
N ARG A 222 -0.67 -11.08 11.88
CA ARG A 222 -1.54 -11.21 10.71
C ARG A 222 -0.73 -11.65 9.50
N GLU A 223 -1.31 -12.50 8.66
CA GLU A 223 -0.67 -13.01 7.44
C GLU A 223 -1.07 -12.20 6.20
N PHE A 224 -0.09 -11.70 5.47
CA PHE A 224 -0.26 -10.93 4.26
C PHE A 224 0.26 -11.73 3.07
N MET A 225 -0.47 -11.71 1.96
CA MET A 225 -0.07 -12.38 0.73
C MET A 225 -0.41 -11.53 -0.50
N LEU A 226 0.59 -11.26 -1.33
CA LEU A 226 0.42 -10.49 -2.56
C LEU A 226 0.55 -11.39 -3.78
N PRO A 227 -0.11 -11.08 -4.90
CA PRO A 227 0.10 -11.79 -6.16
C PRO A 227 1.46 -11.45 -6.79
N THR A 228 2.05 -12.40 -7.51
CA THR A 228 3.30 -12.19 -8.26
C THR A 228 3.01 -11.50 -9.60
N PHE A 229 3.59 -10.32 -9.80
CA PHE A 229 3.46 -9.50 -11.01
C PHE A 229 4.80 -8.81 -11.34
N PRO A 230 5.75 -9.53 -11.95
CA PRO A 230 7.08 -9.00 -12.18
C PRO A 230 7.09 -7.83 -13.16
N ALA A 231 8.01 -6.89 -12.94
CA ALA A 231 8.20 -5.72 -13.79
C ALA A 231 8.49 -6.12 -15.25
N GLY A 232 7.90 -5.41 -16.22
CA GLY A 232 8.22 -5.58 -17.64
C GLY A 232 7.76 -6.90 -18.26
N GLN A 233 7.14 -7.82 -17.51
CA GLN A 233 6.55 -9.03 -18.08
C GLN A 233 5.17 -8.72 -18.66
N MET A 234 4.92 -9.18 -19.89
CA MET A 234 3.61 -9.16 -20.53
C MET A 234 2.80 -10.41 -20.16
N PRO A 235 1.46 -10.35 -20.23
CA PRO A 235 0.63 -11.55 -20.24
C PRO A 235 1.14 -12.53 -21.32
N LYS A 236 1.30 -13.80 -20.95
CA LYS A 236 1.93 -14.82 -21.81
C LYS A 236 1.32 -16.19 -21.60
N LEU A 237 1.42 -17.04 -22.61
CA LEU A 237 1.10 -18.47 -22.48
C LEU A 237 2.09 -19.15 -21.52
N LEU A 238 1.61 -20.14 -20.81
CA LEU A 238 2.38 -20.98 -19.91
C LEU A 238 2.41 -22.42 -20.44
N ALA A 239 3.49 -23.12 -20.12
CA ALA A 239 3.53 -24.56 -20.30
C ALA A 239 2.59 -25.21 -19.26
N ASP A 240 1.81 -26.21 -19.68
CA ASP A 240 0.86 -26.90 -18.80
C ASP A 240 1.53 -27.46 -17.55
N GLY A 241 2.75 -28.02 -17.66
CA GLY A 241 3.49 -28.53 -16.50
C GLY A 241 3.81 -27.44 -15.47
N ALA A 242 4.13 -26.22 -15.91
CA ALA A 242 4.37 -25.09 -15.00
C ALA A 242 3.08 -24.60 -14.34
N PHE A 243 1.96 -24.66 -15.05
CA PHE A 243 0.64 -24.33 -14.51
C PHE A 243 0.20 -25.35 -13.46
N GLN A 244 0.23 -26.66 -13.80
CA GLN A 244 -0.20 -27.73 -12.91
C GLN A 244 0.66 -27.80 -11.64
N ALA A 245 1.96 -27.53 -11.72
CA ALA A 245 2.84 -27.48 -10.55
C ALA A 245 2.54 -26.29 -9.61
N ALA A 246 1.92 -25.23 -10.12
CA ALA A 246 1.59 -24.02 -9.35
C ALA A 246 0.11 -23.97 -8.90
N ARG A 247 -0.63 -25.05 -9.10
CA ARG A 247 -2.01 -25.17 -8.67
C ARG A 247 -2.13 -25.23 -7.15
N PRO A 248 -3.23 -24.71 -6.57
CA PRO A 248 -3.48 -24.78 -5.13
C PRO A 248 -3.45 -26.21 -4.58
N GLU A 249 -3.91 -27.20 -5.36
CA GLU A 249 -3.96 -28.60 -4.94
C GLU A 249 -2.57 -29.26 -4.93
N ALA A 250 -1.67 -28.83 -5.81
CA ALA A 250 -0.32 -29.38 -5.94
C ALA A 250 0.67 -28.69 -4.98
N MET A 251 0.52 -27.38 -4.80
CA MET A 251 1.38 -26.56 -3.94
C MET A 251 0.53 -25.62 -3.09
N PRO A 252 -0.06 -26.10 -1.99
CA PRO A 252 -0.91 -25.27 -1.15
C PRO A 252 -0.15 -24.05 -0.60
N LEU A 253 -0.88 -22.95 -0.54
CA LEU A 253 -0.49 -21.73 0.17
C LEU A 253 -0.87 -21.92 1.65
N GLY A 254 -0.11 -21.33 2.57
CA GLY A 254 -0.34 -21.46 4.03
C GLY A 254 -1.69 -20.90 4.49
N GLY A 255 -1.94 -20.84 5.80
CA GLY A 255 -3.22 -20.45 6.43
C GLY A 255 -3.62 -18.96 6.31
N GLY A 256 -3.17 -18.27 5.27
CA GLY A 256 -3.39 -16.85 5.03
C GLY A 256 -4.67 -16.52 4.25
N PRO A 257 -4.84 -15.25 3.82
CA PRO A 257 -5.99 -14.82 3.02
C PRO A 257 -6.02 -15.54 1.67
N ALA A 258 -7.23 -15.68 1.09
CA ALA A 258 -7.40 -16.31 -0.22
C ALA A 258 -6.55 -15.60 -1.28
N ALA A 259 -5.62 -16.32 -1.90
CA ALA A 259 -4.70 -15.71 -2.85
C ALA A 259 -5.38 -15.46 -4.20
N ILE A 260 -5.17 -14.27 -4.75
CA ILE A 260 -5.69 -13.92 -6.08
C ILE A 260 -4.93 -14.72 -7.13
N PRO A 261 -5.60 -15.55 -7.94
CA PRO A 261 -4.94 -16.27 -9.02
C PRO A 261 -4.39 -15.31 -10.07
N ASN A 262 -3.19 -15.57 -10.55
CA ASN A 262 -2.59 -14.85 -11.67
C ASN A 262 -2.46 -15.70 -12.93
N ALA A 263 -2.83 -16.97 -12.90
CA ALA A 263 -2.80 -17.82 -14.07
C ALA A 263 -4.14 -18.55 -14.23
N PHE A 264 -4.56 -18.69 -15.49
CA PHE A 264 -5.86 -19.22 -15.89
C PHE A 264 -5.64 -20.29 -16.96
N ALA A 265 -6.36 -21.40 -16.86
CA ALA A 265 -6.35 -22.44 -17.87
C ALA A 265 -7.77 -22.86 -18.26
N SER A 266 -7.91 -23.27 -19.52
CA SER A 266 -9.17 -23.73 -20.07
C SER A 266 -8.95 -24.69 -21.23
N THR A 267 -9.94 -25.56 -21.43
CA THR A 267 -10.05 -26.44 -22.59
C THR A 267 -11.13 -25.92 -23.52
N GLY A 268 -10.82 -25.89 -24.81
CA GLY A 268 -11.79 -25.64 -25.87
C GLY A 268 -11.91 -26.86 -26.77
N TYR A 269 -13.05 -26.98 -27.44
CA TYR A 269 -13.27 -28.03 -28.43
C TYR A 269 -14.02 -27.52 -29.66
N VAL A 270 -13.86 -28.25 -30.76
CA VAL A 270 -14.62 -28.06 -31.98
C VAL A 270 -15.17 -29.42 -32.40
N ASP A 271 -16.49 -29.52 -32.46
CA ASP A 271 -17.18 -30.67 -33.03
C ASP A 271 -17.39 -30.45 -34.52
N GLY A 272 -16.53 -31.07 -35.33
CA GLY A 272 -16.66 -31.10 -36.77
C GLY A 272 -17.51 -32.27 -37.25
N SER A 273 -18.03 -32.18 -38.47
CA SER A 273 -18.78 -33.27 -39.15
C SER A 273 -17.99 -34.58 -39.33
N ARG A 274 -16.66 -34.55 -39.13
CA ARG A 274 -15.75 -35.69 -39.31
C ARG A 274 -14.95 -36.08 -38.07
N ALA A 275 -14.71 -35.16 -37.14
CA ALA A 275 -13.94 -35.39 -35.92
C ALA A 275 -14.19 -34.28 -34.89
N SER A 276 -14.15 -34.65 -33.60
CA SER A 276 -14.06 -33.71 -32.48
C SER A 276 -12.60 -33.47 -32.12
N ILE A 277 -12.19 -32.21 -31.99
CA ILE A 277 -10.82 -31.84 -31.61
C ILE A 277 -10.88 -31.04 -30.32
N ARG A 278 -10.06 -31.41 -29.33
CA ARG A 278 -9.89 -30.69 -28.07
C ARG A 278 -8.49 -30.10 -27.96
N ALA A 279 -8.38 -28.93 -27.36
CA ALA A 279 -7.10 -28.33 -26.99
C ALA A 279 -7.23 -27.62 -25.64
N SER A 280 -6.16 -27.65 -24.84
CA SER A 280 -6.02 -26.93 -23.58
C SER A 280 -4.92 -25.88 -23.70
N ALA A 281 -5.09 -24.78 -22.98
CA ALA A 281 -4.06 -23.77 -22.83
C ALA A 281 -4.09 -23.17 -21.42
N ALA A 282 -2.94 -22.70 -20.97
CA ALA A 282 -2.77 -21.92 -19.75
C ALA A 282 -2.10 -20.59 -20.07
N ALA A 283 -2.50 -19.51 -19.40
CA ALA A 283 -1.89 -18.19 -19.56
C ALA A 283 -1.74 -17.45 -18.24
N LEU A 284 -0.62 -16.72 -18.12
CA LEU A 284 -0.31 -15.83 -17.02
C LEU A 284 -0.87 -14.43 -17.29
N ALA A 285 -1.58 -13.89 -16.32
CA ALA A 285 -2.00 -12.50 -16.25
C ALA A 285 -0.88 -11.65 -15.63
N ASN A 286 -0.66 -10.46 -16.17
CA ASN A 286 0.16 -9.43 -15.57
C ASN A 286 -0.42 -8.06 -15.93
N PRO A 287 -0.85 -7.24 -14.95
CA PRO A 287 -1.43 -5.93 -15.21
C PRO A 287 -0.42 -4.89 -15.69
N GLN A 288 0.89 -5.21 -15.67
CA GLN A 288 1.98 -4.35 -16.14
C GLN A 288 2.03 -2.97 -15.45
N ARG A 289 1.53 -2.89 -14.22
CA ARG A 289 1.59 -1.69 -13.38
C ARG A 289 2.39 -1.98 -12.15
N GLN A 290 3.23 -1.04 -11.75
CA GLN A 290 3.98 -1.08 -10.50
C GLN A 290 3.55 0.07 -9.60
N TYR A 291 3.52 -0.20 -8.30
CA TYR A 291 3.23 0.79 -7.27
C TYR A 291 4.34 0.80 -6.23
N VAL A 292 4.39 1.85 -5.45
CA VAL A 292 5.25 1.96 -4.27
C VAL A 292 4.37 1.72 -3.04
N LEU A 293 4.90 0.97 -2.07
CA LEU A 293 4.31 0.77 -0.76
C LEU A 293 4.09 2.13 -0.09
N ALA A 294 2.85 2.43 0.28
CA ALA A 294 2.51 3.67 0.96
C ALA A 294 1.23 3.53 1.79
N ILE A 295 1.03 4.42 2.76
CA ILE A 295 -0.27 4.81 3.32
C ILE A 295 -0.64 6.15 2.67
N PRO A 296 -1.36 6.14 1.53
CA PRO A 296 -1.73 7.39 0.88
C PRO A 296 -2.65 8.23 1.79
N LYS A 297 -2.65 9.55 1.56
CA LYS A 297 -3.49 10.50 2.30
C LYS A 297 -3.31 10.42 3.83
N ALA A 298 -2.08 10.18 4.28
CA ALA A 298 -1.72 10.20 5.69
C ALA A 298 -0.85 11.44 6.01
N TYR A 299 -0.83 11.86 7.27
CA TYR A 299 -0.14 13.07 7.71
C TYR A 299 0.52 12.90 9.08
N VAL A 300 1.46 13.80 9.39
CA VAL A 300 2.05 13.98 10.72
C VAL A 300 1.62 15.34 11.26
N ARG A 301 1.18 15.41 12.52
CA ARG A 301 0.84 16.68 13.18
C ARG A 301 2.03 17.18 14.00
N LEU A 302 2.26 18.49 13.97
CA LEU A 302 3.18 19.20 14.84
C LEU A 302 2.38 20.19 15.70
N ARG A 303 2.64 20.16 17.00
CA ARG A 303 2.07 21.10 17.96
C ARG A 303 3.18 21.68 18.82
N TYR A 304 3.13 22.98 19.02
CA TYR A 304 4.07 23.70 19.86
C TYR A 304 3.31 24.40 20.96
N THR A 305 3.73 24.24 22.22
CA THR A 305 3.06 24.84 23.36
C THR A 305 4.03 25.39 24.37
N ASN A 306 3.84 26.67 24.72
CA ASN A 306 4.67 27.35 25.69
C ASN A 306 3.85 27.76 26.90
N SER A 307 4.37 27.49 28.10
CA SER A 307 3.67 27.79 29.36
C SER A 307 4.61 28.30 30.44
N ALA A 308 4.17 29.32 31.18
CA ALA A 308 4.84 29.84 32.35
C ALA A 308 4.05 29.52 33.62
N LYS A 309 4.73 29.01 34.65
CA LYS A 309 4.18 28.77 35.99
C LYS A 309 4.75 29.82 36.95
N TRP A 310 3.88 30.61 37.56
CA TRP A 310 4.25 31.66 38.50
C TRP A 310 4.20 31.09 39.92
N ILE A 311 5.33 31.03 40.59
CA ILE A 311 5.50 30.37 41.89
C ILE A 311 5.97 31.41 42.91
N ILE A 312 5.25 31.50 44.02
CA ILE A 312 5.52 32.46 45.10
C ILE A 312 5.83 31.69 46.38
N LYS A 313 6.87 32.12 47.09
CA LYS A 313 7.22 31.66 48.43
C LYS A 313 7.31 32.85 49.38
N ASP A 314 6.59 32.78 50.49
CA ASP A 314 6.46 33.88 51.45
C ASP A 314 6.96 33.44 52.84
N GLY A 315 8.14 33.92 53.23
CA GLY A 315 8.81 33.52 54.46
C GLY A 315 9.08 32.01 54.53
N ASN A 316 8.58 31.38 55.59
CA ASN A 316 8.71 29.94 55.83
C ASN A 316 7.60 29.10 55.16
N ASP A 317 6.73 29.70 54.36
CA ASP A 317 5.70 28.96 53.63
C ASP A 317 6.32 28.04 52.56
N LYS A 318 5.55 27.02 52.18
CA LYS A 318 5.85 26.19 51.01
C LYS A 318 5.63 27.01 49.73
N GLU A 319 6.44 26.71 48.71
CA GLU A 319 6.23 27.23 47.35
C GLU A 319 4.79 26.98 46.89
N LYS A 320 4.11 28.02 46.43
CA LYS A 320 2.74 27.96 45.96
C LYS A 320 2.67 28.40 44.50
N LEU A 321 2.09 27.53 43.66
CA LEU A 321 1.69 27.91 42.31
C LEU A 321 0.58 28.96 42.38
N PHE A 322 0.86 30.15 41.89
CA PHE A 322 -0.09 31.25 41.79
C PHE A 322 -0.94 31.14 40.52
N LYS A 323 -0.29 30.98 39.37
CA LYS A 323 -0.96 30.95 38.06
C LYS A 323 -0.12 30.20 37.03
N THR A 324 -0.79 29.65 36.01
CA THR A 324 -0.14 29.19 34.78
C THR A 324 -0.63 30.07 33.61
N THR A 325 0.29 30.59 32.81
CA THR A 325 -0.02 31.40 31.62
C THR A 325 0.62 30.80 30.38
N LYS A 326 -0.08 30.86 29.24
CA LYS A 326 0.57 30.61 27.94
C LYS A 326 1.36 31.86 27.55
N TYR A 327 2.49 31.67 26.87
CA TYR A 327 3.27 32.78 26.31
C TYR A 327 3.60 32.53 24.85
N GLU A 328 3.66 33.62 24.10
CA GLU A 328 4.00 33.70 22.67
C GLU A 328 5.47 33.35 22.43
N MET A 329 5.81 32.85 21.24
CA MET A 329 7.19 32.58 20.84
C MET A 329 7.97 33.86 20.51
N THR A 330 7.28 35.00 20.42
CA THR A 330 7.95 36.30 20.31
C THR A 330 8.31 36.83 21.71
N PRO A 331 9.55 37.30 21.93
CA PRO A 331 9.97 37.85 23.22
C PRO A 331 9.04 38.96 23.71
N LYS A 332 8.46 38.79 24.91
CA LYS A 332 7.50 39.73 25.49
C LYS A 332 7.58 39.72 27.01
N VAL A 333 7.31 40.88 27.61
CA VAL A 333 7.24 41.02 29.07
C VAL A 333 5.84 40.67 29.55
N TYR A 334 5.75 39.71 30.46
CA TYR A 334 4.53 39.28 31.12
C TYR A 334 4.54 39.75 32.57
N HIS A 335 3.47 40.41 33.00
CA HIS A 335 3.34 40.93 34.36
C HIS A 335 2.08 40.31 34.98
N GLU A 336 2.22 39.12 35.56
CA GLU A 336 1.09 38.28 35.97
C GLU A 336 0.81 38.31 37.48
N VAL A 337 1.83 38.54 38.31
CA VAL A 337 1.65 38.75 39.76
C VAL A 337 1.66 40.25 40.00
N LYS A 338 0.50 40.83 40.28
CA LYS A 338 0.35 42.26 40.56
C LYS A 338 -0.22 42.46 41.95
N GLN A 339 0.45 43.27 42.76
CA GLN A 339 0.03 43.63 44.11
C GLN A 339 -0.39 42.43 44.98
N TYR A 340 0.32 41.30 44.86
CA TYR A 340 -0.01 40.10 45.61
C TYR A 340 0.26 40.32 47.09
N LYS A 341 -0.78 40.20 47.92
CA LYS A 341 -0.68 40.45 49.36
C LYS A 341 0.10 39.32 50.05
N LEU A 342 1.23 39.68 50.63
CA LEU A 342 2.07 38.75 51.41
C LEU A 342 1.52 38.62 52.83
N LYS A 343 1.60 37.41 53.40
CA LYS A 343 1.37 37.13 54.82
C LYS A 343 2.45 37.79 55.69
N SER A 344 3.69 37.85 55.20
CA SER A 344 4.79 38.58 55.85
C SER A 344 4.63 40.10 55.80
N GLY A 345 3.59 40.62 55.13
CA GLY A 345 3.27 42.04 55.00
C GLY A 345 3.77 42.67 53.70
N GLY A 346 3.15 43.77 53.28
CA GLY A 346 3.42 44.41 51.99
C GLY A 346 2.78 43.69 50.79
N LYS A 347 3.17 44.11 49.59
CA LYS A 347 2.68 43.60 48.31
C LYS A 347 3.85 43.15 47.43
N LEU A 348 3.62 42.14 46.60
CA LEU A 348 4.60 41.59 45.67
C LEU A 348 4.13 41.81 44.22
N ASP A 349 5.01 42.36 43.40
CA ASP A 349 4.87 42.47 41.95
C ASP A 349 5.95 41.61 41.28
N VAL A 350 5.57 40.76 40.32
CA VAL A 350 6.50 39.86 39.60
C VAL A 350 6.22 39.92 38.11
N TRP A 351 7.26 40.16 37.33
CA TRP A 351 7.22 40.12 35.86
C TRP A 351 8.37 39.30 35.29
N ALA A 352 8.17 38.78 34.08
CA ALA A 352 9.16 37.96 33.38
C ALA A 352 9.21 38.31 31.89
N THR A 353 10.40 38.28 31.31
CA THR A 353 10.60 38.34 29.86
C THR A 353 10.66 36.90 29.35
N LEU A 354 9.64 36.50 28.59
CA LEU A 354 9.45 35.13 28.10
C LEU A 354 9.47 35.11 26.57
N GLY A 355 9.83 33.97 25.97
CA GLY A 355 9.95 33.80 24.52
C GLY A 355 11.33 34.17 23.97
N VAL A 356 12.31 34.45 24.84
CA VAL A 356 13.68 34.83 24.48
C VAL A 356 14.44 33.67 23.83
N GLU A 357 14.04 32.42 24.11
CA GLU A 357 14.57 31.21 23.50
C GLU A 357 14.39 31.17 21.96
N TYR A 358 13.45 31.92 21.40
CA TYR A 358 13.10 31.84 19.98
C TYR A 358 13.58 33.08 19.22
N ALA A 359 14.86 33.08 18.81
CA ALA A 359 15.47 34.21 18.11
C ALA A 359 14.91 34.47 16.69
N SER A 360 14.34 33.45 16.04
CA SER A 360 13.69 33.54 14.72
C SER A 360 12.60 32.45 14.61
N PRO A 361 11.34 32.80 14.30
CA PRO A 361 10.19 31.91 14.48
C PRO A 361 10.01 30.87 13.35
N GLY A 362 11.07 30.23 12.84
CA GLY A 362 10.91 29.06 11.95
C GLY A 362 10.49 27.82 12.75
N LEU A 363 9.62 26.95 12.22
CA LEU A 363 9.18 25.74 12.94
C LEU A 363 10.34 24.87 13.43
N LEU A 364 11.37 24.72 12.60
CA LEU A 364 12.57 23.96 12.97
C LEU A 364 13.39 24.68 14.04
N GLN A 365 13.46 26.01 13.99
CA GLN A 365 14.22 26.81 14.97
C GLN A 365 13.56 26.74 16.35
N VAL A 366 12.23 26.72 16.41
CA VAL A 366 11.49 26.53 17.67
C VAL A 366 11.77 25.14 18.26
N LEU A 367 11.87 24.11 17.42
CA LEU A 367 12.28 22.78 17.89
C LEU A 367 13.74 22.77 18.39
N LYS A 368 14.65 23.45 17.67
CA LYS A 368 16.07 23.59 18.03
C LYS A 368 16.31 24.42 19.30
N ALA A 369 15.40 25.32 19.62
CA ALA A 369 15.47 26.15 20.83
C ALA A 369 15.22 25.35 22.12
N ILE A 370 14.62 24.16 22.03
CA ILE A 370 14.50 23.25 23.16
C ILE A 370 15.89 22.70 23.50
N PRO A 371 16.42 22.92 24.73
CA PRO A 371 17.77 22.51 25.08
C PRO A 371 17.97 20.98 25.13
N GLY A 372 18.50 20.35 24.08
CA GLY A 372 18.77 18.91 24.11
C GLY A 372 18.93 18.31 22.72
N ASP A 373 18.96 16.98 22.65
CA ASP A 373 18.99 16.27 21.37
C ASP A 373 17.58 16.10 20.81
N TYR A 374 17.21 16.96 19.86
CA TYR A 374 15.93 16.90 19.12
C TYR A 374 15.95 15.92 17.94
N GLN A 375 17.10 15.30 17.63
CA GLN A 375 17.25 14.37 16.51
C GLN A 375 16.34 13.13 16.60
N PRO A 376 16.06 12.54 17.77
CA PRO A 376 15.13 11.41 17.87
C PRO A 376 13.73 11.73 17.32
N ALA A 377 13.22 12.94 17.58
CA ALA A 377 11.92 13.38 17.08
C ALA A 377 11.93 13.56 15.55
N LEU A 378 12.96 14.18 14.99
CA LEU A 378 13.12 14.33 13.54
C LEU A 378 13.24 12.97 12.84
N LYS A 379 14.00 12.03 13.40
CA LYS A 379 14.13 10.66 12.90
C LYS A 379 12.79 9.92 12.89
N LYS A 380 12.02 10.02 13.97
CA LYS A 380 10.67 9.41 14.05
C LYS A 380 9.73 10.00 13.00
N MET A 381 9.66 11.32 12.88
CA MET A 381 8.82 11.98 11.87
C MET A 381 9.24 11.62 10.45
N ALA A 382 10.54 11.62 10.16
CA ALA A 382 11.06 11.24 8.85
C ALA A 382 10.71 9.79 8.51
N GLN A 383 10.83 8.85 9.46
CA GLN A 383 10.41 7.47 9.25
C GLN A 383 8.91 7.36 8.95
N ARG A 384 8.05 8.06 9.70
CA ARG A 384 6.60 8.09 9.39
C ARG A 384 6.31 8.64 8.00
N LEU A 385 6.99 9.71 7.59
CA LEU A 385 6.79 10.29 6.26
C LEU A 385 7.30 9.37 5.12
N ARG A 386 8.22 8.43 5.41
CA ARG A 386 8.61 7.37 4.46
C ARG A 386 7.52 6.35 4.19
N GLU A 387 6.56 6.22 5.10
CA GLU A 387 5.36 5.42 4.87
C GLU A 387 4.45 6.06 3.82
N VAL A 388 4.68 7.33 3.43
CA VAL A 388 3.95 8.03 2.36
C VAL A 388 4.79 8.16 1.09
N ASP A 389 6.04 8.62 1.24
CA ASP A 389 7.02 8.77 0.16
C ASP A 389 8.29 7.99 0.53
N LYS A 390 8.55 6.84 -0.12
CA LYS A 390 9.68 5.96 0.22
C LYS A 390 11.03 6.67 0.21
N ASP A 391 11.19 7.72 -0.60
CA ASP A 391 12.44 8.44 -0.81
C ASP A 391 12.54 9.68 0.10
N PHE A 392 11.62 9.83 1.05
CA PHE A 392 11.63 10.95 1.98
C PHE A 392 12.78 10.86 2.99
N THR A 393 13.46 11.99 3.20
CA THR A 393 14.67 12.05 4.04
C THR A 393 14.50 13.07 5.15
N GLN A 394 15.28 12.91 6.22
CA GLN A 394 15.32 13.89 7.31
C GLN A 394 15.75 15.27 6.82
N SER A 395 16.68 15.37 5.86
CA SER A 395 17.07 16.67 5.28
C SER A 395 15.91 17.35 4.54
N ARG A 396 15.03 16.59 3.86
CA ARG A 396 13.80 17.14 3.26
C ARG A 396 12.81 17.60 4.32
N LEU A 397 12.69 16.88 5.44
CA LEU A 397 11.87 17.30 6.59
C LEU A 397 12.37 18.64 7.17
N GLU A 398 13.66 18.74 7.46
CA GLU A 398 14.26 19.96 8.01
C GLU A 398 14.05 21.15 7.07
N ALA A 399 14.30 20.98 5.77
CA ALA A 399 14.06 22.03 4.77
C ALA A 399 12.59 22.46 4.69
N LEU A 400 11.64 21.51 4.80
CA LEU A 400 10.22 21.82 4.84
C LEU A 400 9.84 22.62 6.09
N MET A 401 10.35 22.24 7.26
CA MET A 401 10.09 22.94 8.51
C MET A 401 10.74 24.34 8.54
N ASP A 402 11.93 24.51 7.98
CA ASP A 402 12.59 25.81 7.83
C ASP A 402 11.83 26.75 6.88
N SER A 403 11.07 26.21 5.93
CA SER A 403 10.31 27.00 4.95
C SER A 403 9.06 27.70 5.53
N VAL A 404 8.64 27.33 6.75
CA VAL A 404 7.40 27.84 7.37
C VAL A 404 7.71 28.60 8.65
N GLN A 405 7.16 29.82 8.73
CA GLN A 405 7.14 30.63 9.94
C GLN A 405 6.03 30.14 10.87
N ILE A 406 6.35 30.05 12.16
CA ILE A 406 5.44 29.66 13.22
C ILE A 406 4.41 30.77 13.49
N ASP A 407 3.35 30.37 14.16
CA ASP A 407 2.20 31.16 14.51
C ASP A 407 1.73 30.56 15.83
N ASP A 408 1.66 31.39 16.86
CA ASP A 408 1.62 30.98 18.26
C ASP A 408 0.38 30.14 18.62
N ASP A 409 -0.68 30.23 17.80
CA ASP A 409 -1.96 29.55 18.00
C ASP A 409 -2.28 28.52 16.90
N ALA A 410 -1.29 28.09 16.10
CA ALA A 410 -1.51 27.15 15.01
C ALA A 410 -0.89 25.77 15.26
N ASP A 411 -1.69 24.72 15.04
CA ASP A 411 -1.18 23.38 14.78
C ASP A 411 -0.78 23.25 13.31
N TYR A 412 0.26 22.47 13.03
CA TYR A 412 0.79 22.27 11.69
C TYR A 412 0.65 20.81 11.27
N LEU A 413 0.43 20.60 9.98
CA LEU A 413 0.28 19.28 9.38
C LEU A 413 1.30 19.14 8.26
N ILE A 414 2.05 18.04 8.27
CA ILE A 414 2.89 17.60 7.16
C ILE A 414 2.13 16.52 6.40
N TYR A 415 1.79 16.77 5.14
CA TYR A 415 0.89 15.95 4.35
C TYR A 415 1.34 15.86 2.89
N PRO A 416 0.99 14.78 2.16
CA PRO A 416 1.23 14.68 0.73
C PRO A 416 0.22 15.48 -0.08
N ASP A 417 0.68 16.22 -1.07
CA ASP A 417 -0.15 16.67 -2.18
C ASP A 417 0.07 15.75 -3.39
N TYR A 418 -0.98 15.45 -4.13
CA TYR A 418 -0.91 14.49 -5.24
C TYR A 418 -1.24 15.17 -6.55
N SER A 419 -0.32 15.06 -7.51
CA SER A 419 -0.56 15.50 -8.89
C SER A 419 -1.35 14.48 -9.71
N THR A 420 -1.38 13.21 -9.26
CA THR A 420 -2.05 12.12 -9.95
C THR A 420 -3.38 11.74 -9.27
N PRO A 421 -4.44 11.44 -10.05
CA PRO A 421 -5.73 11.02 -9.50
C PRO A 421 -5.71 9.71 -8.71
N ASP A 422 -4.68 8.87 -8.91
CA ASP A 422 -4.51 7.58 -8.25
C ASP A 422 -3.65 7.65 -6.99
N PHE A 423 -3.23 8.84 -6.55
CA PHE A 423 -2.45 9.08 -5.33
C PHE A 423 -1.09 8.34 -5.27
N THR A 424 -0.38 8.27 -6.39
CA THR A 424 0.91 7.54 -6.49
C THR A 424 2.15 8.43 -6.53
N SER A 425 1.99 9.74 -6.75
CA SER A 425 3.09 10.71 -6.84
C SER A 425 2.98 11.79 -5.75
N PRO A 426 3.33 11.48 -4.48
CA PRO A 426 3.22 12.43 -3.39
C PRO A 426 4.29 13.53 -3.48
N VAL A 427 3.89 14.77 -3.24
CA VAL A 427 4.76 15.90 -2.93
C VAL A 427 4.45 16.34 -1.51
N ILE A 428 5.34 16.02 -0.56
CA ILE A 428 5.13 16.36 0.84
C ILE A 428 5.17 17.89 1.02
N LYS A 429 4.12 18.43 1.64
CA LYS A 429 3.93 19.84 1.98
C LYS A 429 3.66 19.97 3.47
N ILE A 430 3.77 21.20 3.96
CA ILE A 430 3.42 21.57 5.33
C ILE A 430 2.43 22.73 5.30
N GLY A 431 1.44 22.71 6.18
CA GLY A 431 0.42 23.76 6.27
C GLY A 431 -0.22 23.84 7.65
N LYS A 432 -0.82 25.00 7.95
CA LYS A 432 -1.56 25.23 9.19
C LYS A 432 -2.90 24.52 9.17
N GLU A 433 -3.28 23.86 10.27
CA GLU A 433 -4.49 23.02 10.40
C GLU A 433 -5.80 23.78 10.08
N ASN A 434 -5.85 25.08 10.37
CA ASN A 434 -7.01 25.93 10.10
C ASN A 434 -6.90 26.77 8.81
N SER A 435 -5.94 26.45 7.94
CA SER A 435 -5.78 27.16 6.67
C SER A 435 -6.81 26.71 5.64
N LYS A 436 -7.37 27.67 4.88
CA LYS A 436 -8.21 27.39 3.70
C LYS A 436 -7.47 26.65 2.58
N SER A 437 -6.14 26.56 2.66
CA SER A 437 -5.29 25.93 1.65
C SER A 437 -5.07 24.43 1.84
N LEU A 438 -5.66 23.81 2.88
CA LEU A 438 -5.50 22.38 3.10
C LEU A 438 -6.32 21.54 2.10
N PRO A 439 -5.84 20.36 1.69
CA PRO A 439 -6.61 19.46 0.83
C PRO A 439 -7.91 19.00 1.50
N GLN A 440 -9.01 18.96 0.75
CA GLN A 440 -10.34 18.57 1.26
C GLN A 440 -10.42 17.14 1.79
N TRP A 441 -9.50 16.25 1.38
CA TRP A 441 -9.48 14.87 1.84
C TRP A 441 -8.92 14.71 3.26
N LEU A 442 -8.24 15.74 3.78
CA LEU A 442 -7.50 15.69 5.03
C LEU A 442 -8.48 15.80 6.21
N LYS A 443 -8.52 14.76 7.05
CA LYS A 443 -9.37 14.70 8.25
C LYS A 443 -8.65 15.31 9.45
N THR A 444 -8.65 16.63 9.56
CA THR A 444 -7.97 17.35 10.65
C THR A 444 -8.44 16.93 12.04
N ALA A 445 -9.72 16.56 12.21
CA ALA A 445 -10.22 16.07 13.49
C ALA A 445 -9.59 14.73 13.96
N ALA A 446 -8.91 13.98 13.09
CA ALA A 446 -8.24 12.75 13.49
C ALA A 446 -7.00 13.05 14.36
N SER A 447 -6.76 12.19 15.35
CA SER A 447 -5.58 12.24 16.21
C SER A 447 -4.80 10.93 16.11
N ALA A 448 -3.56 10.97 16.59
CA ALA A 448 -2.79 9.77 16.83
C ALA A 448 -3.52 8.90 17.88
N ASP A 449 -3.53 7.59 17.67
CA ASP A 449 -4.26 6.63 18.52
C ASP A 449 -3.38 5.97 19.59
N GLY A 450 -2.07 6.24 19.57
CA GLY A 450 -1.12 5.82 20.59
C GLY A 450 -1.16 6.64 21.87
N LEU A 451 -0.31 6.25 22.82
CA LEU A 451 -0.04 6.99 24.05
C LEU A 451 1.11 7.95 23.83
N ASP A 452 0.98 9.15 24.39
CA ASP A 452 2.02 10.17 24.35
C ASP A 452 3.25 9.71 25.16
N LYS A 453 4.44 9.84 24.55
CA LYS A 453 5.71 9.50 25.21
C LYS A 453 6.73 10.61 25.03
N ALA A 454 7.38 10.99 26.12
CA ALA A 454 8.52 11.89 26.06
C ALA A 454 9.69 11.22 25.32
N LEU A 455 10.10 11.79 24.19
CA LEU A 455 11.32 11.41 23.47
C LEU A 455 12.53 12.17 24.01
N VAL A 456 12.33 13.42 24.41
CA VAL A 456 13.37 14.32 24.89
C VAL A 456 12.86 15.02 26.13
N GLN A 457 13.64 14.98 27.20
CA GLN A 457 13.45 15.80 28.39
C GLN A 457 14.72 16.58 28.63
N THR A 458 14.62 17.91 28.65
CA THR A 458 15.79 18.74 28.83
C THR A 458 16.17 18.84 30.31
N PRO A 459 17.45 19.07 30.64
CA PRO A 459 17.79 19.52 31.97
C PRO A 459 17.11 20.87 32.26
N VAL A 460 17.01 21.20 33.54
CA VAL A 460 16.45 22.49 33.99
C VAL A 460 17.55 23.54 33.92
N TYR A 461 17.28 24.65 33.22
CA TYR A 461 18.17 25.80 33.14
C TYR A 461 17.65 26.91 34.05
N THR A 462 18.55 27.57 34.78
CA THR A 462 18.20 28.68 35.67
C THR A 462 18.62 30.00 35.04
N ASP A 463 17.72 30.99 35.04
CA ASP A 463 17.95 32.36 34.57
C ASP A 463 18.39 32.52 33.10
N GLN A 464 18.28 31.46 32.30
CA GLN A 464 18.52 31.48 30.86
C GLN A 464 17.57 30.52 30.15
N PRO A 465 17.07 30.86 28.94
CA PRO A 465 17.20 32.18 28.28
C PRO A 465 16.18 33.21 28.80
N ASN A 466 15.15 32.78 29.53
CA ASN A 466 14.12 33.65 30.09
C ASN A 466 14.56 34.27 31.42
N THR A 467 14.17 35.51 31.66
CA THR A 467 14.53 36.25 32.87
C THR A 467 13.29 36.72 33.61
N CYS A 468 13.38 36.89 34.92
CA CYS A 468 12.32 37.48 35.72
C CYS A 468 12.85 38.52 36.69
N HIS A 469 11.93 39.30 37.23
CA HIS A 469 12.18 40.27 38.28
C HIS A 469 10.99 40.30 39.23
N ALA A 470 11.27 40.58 40.50
CA ALA A 470 10.24 40.73 41.51
C ALA A 470 10.59 41.90 42.43
N GLU A 471 9.57 42.67 42.80
CA GLU A 471 9.69 43.80 43.70
C GLU A 471 8.65 43.69 44.82
N ARG A 472 9.07 44.01 46.06
CA ARG A 472 8.18 44.12 47.21
C ARG A 472 7.91 45.59 47.50
N THR A 473 6.63 45.98 47.44
CA THR A 473 6.16 47.33 47.76
C THR A 473 5.51 47.38 49.14
N GLU A 474 5.45 48.57 49.75
CA GLU A 474 4.84 48.82 51.07
C GLU A 474 5.56 48.15 52.27
N PHE A 475 6.89 47.98 52.20
CA PHE A 475 7.72 47.44 53.30
C PHE A 475 9.13 48.08 53.34
N SER A 476 9.82 48.02 54.49
CA SER A 476 11.16 48.64 54.67
C SER A 476 12.32 47.87 54.04
N SER A 477 12.13 46.58 53.76
CA SER A 477 13.08 45.73 53.02
C SER A 477 12.46 45.33 51.69
N SER A 478 13.11 45.73 50.58
CA SER A 478 12.73 45.39 49.21
C SER A 478 13.34 44.06 48.73
N TYR A 479 14.07 43.34 49.58
CA TYR A 479 14.77 42.13 49.16
C TYR A 479 13.76 41.02 48.81
N VAL A 480 13.77 40.64 47.54
CA VAL A 480 13.06 39.47 47.00
C VAL A 480 14.08 38.70 46.18
N LYS A 481 14.20 37.40 46.42
CA LYS A 481 14.97 36.51 45.57
C LYS A 481 14.07 36.05 44.43
N TYR A 482 14.51 36.22 43.20
CA TYR A 482 13.76 35.78 42.03
C TYR A 482 14.69 35.07 41.06
N TYR A 483 14.16 34.10 40.34
CA TYR A 483 14.87 33.37 39.28
C TYR A 483 13.87 32.64 38.39
N THR A 484 14.30 32.26 37.18
CA THR A 484 13.52 31.38 36.31
C THR A 484 14.09 29.98 36.30
N LYS A 485 13.24 28.98 36.06
CA LYS A 485 13.65 27.60 35.72
C LYS A 485 12.99 27.22 34.41
N VAL A 486 13.76 27.00 33.35
CA VAL A 486 13.28 26.61 32.03
C VAL A 486 13.54 25.14 31.79
N LYS A 487 12.53 24.43 31.30
CA LYS A 487 12.63 23.04 30.84
C LYS A 487 11.77 22.85 29.60
N GLY A 488 12.20 21.97 28.71
CA GLY A 488 11.45 21.56 27.54
C GLY A 488 11.22 20.05 27.53
N THR A 489 10.17 19.66 26.84
CA THR A 489 9.87 18.26 26.54
C THR A 489 9.41 18.15 25.10
N ILE A 490 9.97 17.19 24.37
CA ILE A 490 9.45 16.81 23.06
C ILE A 490 8.81 15.45 23.24
N ASN A 491 7.49 15.41 23.07
CA ASN A 491 6.74 14.17 23.12
C ASN A 491 6.35 13.72 21.72
N TRP A 492 6.20 12.41 21.58
CA TRP A 492 5.72 11.76 20.38
C TRP A 492 4.57 10.83 20.74
N GLN A 493 3.43 11.08 20.11
CA GLN A 493 2.28 10.20 20.15
C GLN A 493 2.20 9.48 18.79
N PRO A 494 2.50 8.17 18.71
CA PRO A 494 2.44 7.44 17.45
C PRO A 494 0.99 7.22 16.99
N GLY A 495 0.77 7.24 15.69
CA GLY A 495 -0.49 6.85 15.07
C GLY A 495 -0.30 5.65 14.14
N THR A 496 -1.31 4.81 14.04
CA THR A 496 -1.32 3.66 13.11
C THR A 496 -1.43 4.08 11.65
N GLY A 497 -1.97 5.27 11.37
CA GLY A 497 -2.26 5.75 10.02
C GLY A 497 -3.63 5.35 9.48
N TYR A 498 -4.40 4.49 10.18
CA TYR A 498 -5.75 4.08 9.75
C TYR A 498 -6.70 5.29 9.65
N THR A 499 -6.61 6.23 10.59
CA THR A 499 -7.37 7.47 10.62
C THR A 499 -6.73 8.61 9.81
N GLN A 500 -5.69 8.32 9.03
CA GLN A 500 -4.77 9.25 8.35
C GLN A 500 -3.66 9.84 9.22
N CYS A 501 -3.76 9.86 10.56
CA CYS A 501 -2.68 10.38 11.40
C CYS A 501 -1.59 9.31 11.65
N LEU A 502 -0.36 9.59 11.23
CA LEU A 502 0.82 8.72 11.45
C LEU A 502 1.54 9.00 12.77
N GLY A 503 1.24 10.15 13.36
CA GLY A 503 1.75 10.56 14.66
C GLY A 503 1.67 12.06 14.88
N GLU A 504 1.83 12.43 16.15
CA GLU A 504 1.81 13.80 16.61
C GLU A 504 3.10 14.07 17.40
N MET A 505 3.83 15.11 16.99
CA MET A 505 4.96 15.64 17.74
C MET A 505 4.48 16.85 18.52
N VAL A 506 4.65 16.81 19.85
CA VAL A 506 4.31 17.92 20.74
C VAL A 506 5.57 18.46 21.37
N SER A 507 5.95 19.66 20.99
CA SER A 507 7.08 20.40 21.52
C SER A 507 6.59 21.34 22.61
N GLN A 508 6.97 21.11 23.86
CA GLN A 508 6.52 21.92 24.99
C GLN A 508 7.69 22.59 25.69
N THR A 509 7.58 23.91 25.91
CA THR A 509 8.50 24.63 26.80
C THR A 509 7.73 25.10 28.03
N GLN A 510 8.32 24.87 29.21
CA GLN A 510 7.82 25.32 30.48
C GLN A 510 8.84 26.21 31.18
N THR A 511 8.43 27.41 31.55
CA THR A 511 9.22 28.33 32.39
C THR A 511 8.56 28.49 33.74
N GLU A 512 9.23 28.10 34.81
CA GLU A 512 8.79 28.41 36.17
C GLU A 512 9.43 29.73 36.61
N VAL A 513 8.60 30.71 36.95
CA VAL A 513 9.01 32.02 37.44
C VAL A 513 8.87 32.02 38.96
N HIS A 514 9.99 32.11 39.66
CA HIS A 514 10.04 32.02 41.12
C HIS A 514 10.24 33.41 41.74
N ALA A 515 9.47 33.71 42.77
CA ALA A 515 9.68 34.84 43.66
C ALA A 515 9.60 34.39 45.13
N GLU A 516 10.71 34.53 45.83
CA GLU A 516 10.92 34.12 47.22
C GLU A 516 11.16 35.35 48.10
N VAL A 517 10.23 35.61 49.01
CA VAL A 517 10.37 36.63 50.06
C VAL A 517 10.93 35.93 51.30
N PRO A 518 12.10 36.34 51.83
CA PRO A 518 12.64 35.74 53.05
C PRO A 518 11.76 36.05 54.27
N PRO A 519 11.87 35.24 55.34
CA PRO A 519 11.07 35.37 56.55
C PRO A 519 11.22 36.71 57.28
#